data_AF-L8DHQ0-F1
#
_entry.id   AF-L8DHQ0-F1
#
_cell.length_a   1.000
_cell.length_b   1.000
_cell.length_c   1.000
_cell.angle_alpha   90.00
_cell.angle_beta   90.00
_cell.angle_gamma   90.00
#
_symmetry.space_group_name_H-M   'P 1'
#
loop_
_entity.id
_entity.type
_entity.pdbx_description
1 polymer ?
#
loop_
_entity_poly.entity_id
_entity_poly.type
_entity_poly.pdbx_seq_one_letter_code
_entity_poly.pdbx_strand_id
1 'polypeptide(L)'
;MTVNVDPAILQQFSTMLSGTGEAIRNVDALAPFRRSENALPGSDFHNACAAAAAAAAGAVAALAGRAECVADIARGVAQNYEIADDELSRRLASMDQPK
;
A
#
# COMPACT_ATOMS: atom_id res chain seq x y z
N MET A 1 -15.91 18.96 -14.68
CA MET A 1 -16.35 18.21 -13.50
C MET A 1 -15.23 18.31 -12.47
N THR A 2 -15.34 19.21 -11.50
CA THR A 2 -14.30 19.44 -10.48
C THR A 2 -14.55 18.49 -9.33
N VAL A 3 -13.68 17.49 -9.18
CA VAL A 3 -13.72 16.57 -8.04
C VAL A 3 -13.10 17.33 -6.87
N ASN A 4 -13.92 17.64 -5.86
CA ASN A 4 -13.42 18.18 -4.60
C ASN A 4 -12.92 17.00 -3.77
N VAL A 5 -11.61 16.85 -3.66
CA VAL A 5 -10.98 15.74 -2.95
C VAL A 5 -10.69 16.20 -1.53
N ASP A 6 -11.23 15.49 -0.53
CA ASP A 6 -10.97 15.75 0.88
C ASP A 6 -9.59 15.16 1.27
N PRO A 7 -8.60 16.00 1.65
CA PRO A 7 -7.27 15.55 2.02
C PRO A 7 -7.26 14.65 3.26
N ALA A 8 -8.19 14.85 4.21
CA ALA A 8 -8.28 14.04 5.41
C ALA A 8 -8.74 12.61 5.09
N ILE A 9 -9.66 12.45 4.13
CA ILE A 9 -10.09 11.14 3.65
C ILE A 9 -8.93 10.44 2.93
N LEU A 10 -8.13 11.15 2.14
CA LEU A 10 -6.94 10.58 1.48
C LEU A 10 -5.88 10.14 2.49
N GLN A 11 -5.64 10.90 3.55
CA GLN A 11 -4.71 10.48 4.62
C GLN A 11 -5.19 9.22 5.33
N GLN A 12 -6.48 9.14 5.67
CA GLN A 12 -7.06 7.93 6.27
C GLN A 12 -6.96 6.73 5.33
N PHE A 13 -7.25 6.93 4.04
CA PHE A 13 -7.13 5.89 3.02
C PHE A 13 -5.68 5.40 2.88
N SER A 14 -4.70 6.31 2.88
CA SER A 14 -3.28 5.94 2.85
C SER A 14 -2.85 5.12 4.07
N THR A 15 -3.36 5.46 5.26
CA THR A 15 -3.09 4.76 6.51
C THR A 15 -3.66 3.35 6.48
N MET A 16 -4.92 3.22 6.02
CA MET A 16 -5.60 1.94 5.88
C MET A 16 -4.89 1.01 4.88
N LEU A 17 -4.45 1.55 3.74
CA LEU A 17 -3.68 0.80 2.75
C LEU A 17 -2.31 0.37 3.26
N SER A 18 -1.61 1.24 4.00
CA SER A 18 -0.33 0.90 4.63
C SER A 18 -0.50 -0.27 5.61
N GLY A 19 -1.51 -0.19 6.49
CA GLY A 19 -1.83 -1.28 7.42
C GLY A 19 -2.26 -2.57 6.73
N THR A 20 -2.97 -2.47 5.59
CA THR A 20 -3.32 -3.64 4.76
C THR A 20 -2.08 -4.28 4.15
N GLY A 21 -1.14 -3.48 3.64
CA GLY A 21 0.14 -3.98 3.11
C GLY A 21 0.97 -4.70 4.18
N GLU A 22 1.00 -4.16 5.40
CA GLU A 22 1.65 -4.81 6.54
C GLU A 22 0.97 -6.12 6.94
N ALA A 23 -0.36 -6.14 7.02
CA ALA A 23 -1.12 -7.35 7.32
C ALA A 23 -0.86 -8.46 6.28
N ILE A 24 -0.77 -8.10 4.99
CA ILE A 24 -0.45 -9.03 3.91
C ILE A 24 0.97 -9.57 4.05
N ARG A 25 1.96 -8.74 4.38
CA ARG A 25 3.34 -9.20 4.62
C ARG A 25 3.45 -10.16 5.80
N ASN A 26 2.61 -9.98 6.81
CA ASN A 26 2.58 -10.83 7.99
C ASN A 26 1.89 -12.19 7.76
N VAL A 27 1.27 -12.41 6.59
CA VAL A 27 0.71 -13.71 6.23
C VAL A 27 1.86 -14.69 5.96
N ASP A 28 2.00 -15.70 6.81
CA ASP A 28 2.91 -16.83 6.59
C ASP A 28 2.35 -17.76 5.50
N ALA A 29 2.45 -17.31 4.25
CA ALA A 29 2.06 -18.07 3.07
C ALA A 29 2.90 -19.34 2.87
N LEU A 30 4.02 -19.46 3.58
CA LEU A 30 4.96 -20.59 3.50
C LEU A 30 4.65 -21.71 4.50
N ALA A 31 3.86 -21.44 5.54
CA ALA A 31 3.44 -22.43 6.54
C ALA A 31 2.88 -23.73 5.93
N PRO A 32 1.94 -23.71 4.96
CA PRO A 32 1.43 -24.94 4.35
C PRO A 32 2.50 -25.69 3.55
N PHE A 33 3.36 -24.99 2.82
CA PHE A 33 4.41 -25.63 2.02
C PHE A 33 5.45 -26.33 2.88
N ARG A 34 5.90 -25.69 3.97
CA ARG A 34 6.84 -26.29 4.94
C ARG A 34 6.29 -27.56 5.60
N ARG A 35 4.96 -27.64 5.80
CA ARG A 35 4.30 -28.86 6.31
C ARG A 35 4.25 -29.98 5.28
N SER A 36 4.18 -29.64 4.00
CA SER A 36 4.00 -30.59 2.90
C SER A 36 5.32 -31.03 2.24
N GLU A 37 6.41 -30.27 2.41
CA GLU A 37 7.71 -30.50 1.74
C GLU A 37 8.27 -31.92 1.88
N ASN A 38 7.99 -32.59 2.99
CA ASN A 38 8.48 -33.95 3.30
C ASN A 38 7.37 -35.01 3.26
N ALA A 39 6.18 -34.67 2.75
CA ALA A 39 5.04 -35.59 2.74
C ALA A 39 5.24 -36.80 1.80
N LEU A 40 6.03 -36.65 0.73
CA LEU A 40 6.31 -37.72 -0.25
C LEU A 40 7.82 -37.88 -0.53
N PRO A 41 8.56 -38.59 0.35
CA PRO A 41 9.98 -38.88 0.14
C PRO A 41 10.20 -39.67 -1.16
N GLY A 42 11.25 -39.33 -1.92
CA GLY A 42 11.61 -40.02 -3.18
C GLY A 42 10.86 -39.53 -4.42
N SER A 43 10.04 -38.48 -4.30
CA SER A 43 9.36 -37.82 -5.41
C SER A 43 9.86 -36.39 -5.63
N ASP A 44 9.59 -35.82 -6.80
CA ASP A 44 9.87 -34.41 -7.10
C ASP A 44 8.94 -33.42 -6.35
N PHE A 45 8.10 -33.92 -5.44
CA PHE A 45 7.15 -33.11 -4.68
C PHE A 45 7.82 -32.01 -3.86
N HIS A 46 9.02 -32.28 -3.33
CA HIS A 46 9.83 -31.28 -2.64
C HIS A 46 10.15 -30.08 -3.55
N ASN A 47 10.63 -30.34 -4.77
CA ASN A 47 10.96 -29.31 -5.76
C ASN A 47 9.69 -28.53 -6.19
N ALA A 48 8.58 -29.22 -6.37
CA ALA A 48 7.30 -28.59 -6.69
C ALA A 48 6.78 -27.70 -5.56
N CYS A 49 6.90 -28.15 -4.30
CA CYS A 49 6.55 -27.36 -3.12
C CYS A 49 7.45 -26.13 -2.98
N ALA A 50 8.76 -26.24 -3.23
CA ALA A 50 9.68 -25.11 -3.20
C ALA A 50 9.36 -24.06 -4.27
N ALA A 51 9.04 -24.49 -5.50
CA ALA A 51 8.63 -23.59 -6.58
C ALA A 51 7.29 -22.88 -6.26
N ALA A 52 6.32 -23.62 -5.74
CA ALA A 52 5.02 -23.07 -5.35
C ALA A 52 5.15 -22.10 -4.15
N ALA A 53 6.00 -22.41 -3.18
CA ALA A 53 6.35 -21.53 -2.07
C ALA A 53 6.96 -20.20 -2.55
N ALA A 54 7.91 -20.26 -3.48
CA ALA A 54 8.52 -19.06 -4.06
C ALA A 54 7.50 -18.20 -4.83
N ALA A 55 6.62 -18.83 -5.61
CA ALA A 55 5.55 -18.14 -6.33
C ALA A 55 4.55 -17.47 -5.37
N ALA A 56 4.16 -18.16 -4.29
CA ALA A 56 3.27 -17.61 -3.27
C ALA A 56 3.91 -16.42 -2.53
N ALA A 57 5.18 -16.54 -2.14
CA ALA A 57 5.91 -15.44 -1.50
C ALA A 57 6.02 -14.22 -2.43
N GLY A 58 6.31 -14.43 -3.72
CA GLY A 58 6.34 -13.37 -4.72
C GLY A 58 5.00 -12.67 -4.91
N ALA A 59 3.90 -13.43 -4.94
CA ALA A 59 2.56 -12.87 -5.07
C ALA A 59 2.14 -12.03 -3.84
N VAL A 60 2.44 -12.50 -2.62
CA VAL A 60 2.18 -11.77 -1.38
C VAL A 60 2.99 -10.48 -1.33
N ALA A 61 4.28 -10.54 -1.67
CA ALA A 61 5.14 -9.35 -1.73
C ALA A 61 4.64 -8.33 -2.77
N ALA A 62 4.23 -8.78 -3.96
CA ALA A 62 3.70 -7.91 -4.99
C ALA A 62 2.39 -7.23 -4.57
N LEU A 63 1.50 -7.96 -3.87
CA LEU A 63 0.25 -7.40 -3.37
C LEU A 63 0.50 -6.34 -2.29
N ALA A 64 1.40 -6.62 -1.34
CA ALA A 64 1.79 -5.64 -0.32
C ALA A 64 2.42 -4.39 -0.94
N GLY A 65 3.33 -4.55 -1.92
CA GLY A 65 3.96 -3.42 -2.60
C GLY A 65 2.96 -2.56 -3.40
N ARG A 66 1.90 -3.17 -3.96
CA ARG A 66 0.82 -2.40 -4.59
C ARG A 66 0.02 -1.59 -3.57
N ALA A 67 -0.29 -2.17 -2.41
CA ALA A 67 -0.98 -1.45 -1.35
C ALA A 67 -0.17 -0.24 -0.85
N GLU A 68 1.15 -0.38 -0.70
CA GLU A 68 2.06 0.73 -0.36
C GLU A 68 2.13 1.78 -1.46
N CYS A 69 2.26 1.37 -2.72
CA CYS A 69 2.30 2.31 -3.84
C CYS A 69 1.03 3.18 -3.90
N VAL A 70 -0.15 2.58 -3.70
CA VAL A 70 -1.41 3.34 -3.67
C VAL A 70 -1.47 4.23 -2.41
N ALA A 71 -0.96 3.78 -1.27
CA ALA A 71 -0.87 4.61 -0.07
C ALA A 71 0.03 5.84 -0.28
N ASP A 72 1.18 5.67 -0.93
CA ASP A 72 2.11 6.75 -1.24
C ASP A 72 1.50 7.77 -2.20
N ILE A 73 0.78 7.30 -3.23
CA ILE A 73 0.04 8.18 -4.15
C ILE A 73 -1.01 8.98 -3.38
N ALA A 74 -1.82 8.33 -2.54
CA ALA A 74 -2.87 8.99 -1.76
C ALA A 74 -2.28 10.05 -0.81
N ARG A 75 -1.16 9.74 -0.16
CA ARG A 75 -0.44 10.69 0.72
C ARG A 75 0.11 11.87 -0.07
N GLY A 76 0.74 11.63 -1.22
CA GLY A 76 1.29 12.68 -2.07
C GLY A 76 0.20 13.62 -2.60
N VAL A 77 -0.96 13.09 -2.98
CA VAL A 77 -2.10 13.91 -3.43
C VAL A 77 -2.66 14.76 -2.28
N ALA A 78 -2.81 14.19 -1.08
CA ALA A 78 -3.28 14.94 0.09
C ALA A 78 -2.35 16.12 0.43
N GLN A 79 -1.04 15.88 0.46
CA GLN A 79 -0.05 16.91 0.73
C GLN A 79 -0.05 18.04 -0.31
N ASN A 80 -0.22 17.69 -1.59
CA ASN A 80 -0.30 18.70 -2.65
C ASN A 80 -1.56 19.57 -2.55
N TYR A 81 -2.69 19.01 -2.12
CA TYR A 81 -3.91 19.78 -1.87
C TYR A 81 -3.73 20.76 -0.71
N GLU A 82 -3.15 20.32 0.42
CA GLU A 82 -2.88 21.19 1.57
C GLU A 82 -1.97 22.37 1.18
N ILE A 83 -0.88 22.12 0.44
CA ILE A 83 0.02 23.19 -0.02
C ILE A 83 -0.70 24.21 -0.91
N ALA A 84 -1.58 23.75 -1.81
CA ALA A 84 -2.32 24.63 -2.70
C ALA A 84 -3.33 25.51 -1.93
N ASP A 85 -3.99 24.96 -0.91
CA ASP A 85 -4.95 25.69 -0.09
C ASP A 85 -4.27 26.72 0.82
N ASP A 86 -3.09 26.39 1.36
CA ASP A 86 -2.24 27.31 2.12
C ASP A 86 -1.72 28.49 1.26
N GLU A 87 -1.39 28.23 -0.01
CA GLU A 87 -1.00 29.28 -0.95
C GLU A 87 -2.17 30.18 -1.31
N LEU A 88 -3.35 29.60 -1.56
CA LEU A 88 -4.58 30.34 -1.84
C LEU A 88 -4.96 31.23 -0.65
N SER A 89 -4.96 30.68 0.57
CA SER A 89 -5.27 31.40 1.80
C SER A 89 -4.31 32.56 2.04
N ARG A 90 -3.01 32.37 1.78
CA ARG A 90 -2.02 33.46 1.86
C ARG A 90 -2.28 34.57 0.84
N ARG A 91 -2.65 34.23 -0.39
CA ARG A 91 -3.00 35.24 -1.41
C ARG A 91 -4.27 36.00 -1.03
N LEU A 92 -5.30 35.32 -0.54
CA LEU A 92 -6.51 35.97 -0.01
C LEU A 92 -6.18 36.94 1.12
N ALA A 93 -5.37 36.53 2.11
CA ALA A 93 -4.95 37.39 3.21
C ALA A 93 -4.15 38.62 2.74
N SER A 94 -3.34 38.47 1.68
CA SER A 94 -2.60 39.60 1.09
C SER A 94 -3.50 40.59 0.32
N MET A 95 -4.65 40.13 -0.17
CA MET A 95 -5.64 40.98 -0.85
C MET A 95 -6.56 41.72 0.14
N ASP A 96 -6.74 41.17 1.34
CA ASP A 96 -7.62 41.73 2.38
C ASP A 96 -6.92 42.79 3.28
N GLN A 97 -5.62 43.04 3.06
CA GLN A 97 -4.91 44.13 3.73
C GLN A 97 -5.26 45.49 3.08
N PRO A 98 -5.77 46.47 3.86
CA PRO A 98 -6.06 47.80 3.34
C PRO A 98 -4.75 48.52 2.94
N LYS A 99 -4.83 49.25 1.82
CA LYS A 99 -3.74 50.03 1.23
C LYS A 99 -3.29 51.18 2.13
#